data_AF-A0A3N5MRX5-F1
#
_entry.id   AF-A0A3N5MRX5-F1
#
_cell.length_a   1.000
_cell.length_b   1.000
_cell.length_c   1.000
_cell.angle_alpha   90.00
_cell.angle_beta   90.00
_cell.angle_gamma   90.00
#
_symmetry.space_group_name_H-M   'P 1'
#
loop_
_entity.id
_entity.type
_entity.pdbx_description
1 polymer ?
#
loop_
_entity_poly.entity_id
_entity_poly.type
_entity_poly.pdbx_seq_one_letter_code
_entity_poly.pdbx_strand_id
1 'polypeptide(L)'
;MHGLVAIVIALTLALAASVVETSAAEECMIGDSALCLANPNCHWDGEKRGCYPGSAQHQDACAVHGDQTICDGDTTLGCKWSAEAKVCETKKN
;
A
#
# COMPACT_ATOMS: atom_id res chain seq x y z
N MET A 1 21.55 40.93 -31.25
CA MET A 1 20.19 40.38 -31.03
C MET A 1 20.20 38.84 -31.14
N HIS A 2 21.16 38.16 -30.50
CA HIS A 2 21.28 36.69 -30.55
C HIS A 2 21.24 36.03 -29.16
N GLY A 3 21.46 36.80 -28.08
CA GLY A 3 21.42 36.27 -26.70
C GLY A 3 20.02 36.13 -26.11
N LEU A 4 19.04 36.89 -26.61
CA LEU A 4 17.67 36.91 -26.08
C LEU A 4 16.85 35.68 -26.48
N VAL A 5 17.17 35.07 -27.62
CA VAL A 5 16.48 33.88 -28.15
C VAL A 5 16.87 32.61 -27.37
N ALA A 6 18.14 32.50 -26.93
CA ALA A 6 18.62 31.35 -26.18
C ALA A 6 17.98 31.24 -24.79
N ILE A 7 17.67 32.37 -24.16
CA ILE A 7 17.08 32.41 -22.82
C ILE A 7 15.62 31.93 -22.84
N VAL A 8 14.86 32.25 -23.88
CA VAL A 8 13.44 31.86 -24.00
C VAL A 8 13.29 30.34 -24.23
N ILE A 9 14.20 29.73 -25.00
CA ILE A 9 14.16 28.28 -25.28
C ILE A 9 14.52 27.46 -24.04
N ALA A 10 15.45 27.95 -23.21
CA ALA A 10 15.84 27.28 -21.97
C ALA A 10 14.71 27.30 -20.91
N LEU A 11 13.89 28.36 -20.86
CA LEU A 11 12.76 28.43 -19.93
C LEU A 11 11.61 27.47 -20.31
N THR A 12 11.41 27.17 -21.60
CA THR A 12 10.33 26.25 -22.02
C THR A 12 10.62 24.78 -21.72
N LEU A 13 11.89 24.36 -21.65
CA LEU A 13 12.25 22.97 -21.34
C LEU A 13 12.11 22.62 -19.86
N ALA A 14 12.21 23.61 -18.96
CA ALA A 14 12.05 23.39 -17.52
C ALA A 14 10.59 23.20 -17.08
N LEU A 15 9.62 23.62 -17.90
CA LEU A 15 8.18 23.49 -17.59
C LEU A 15 7.57 22.15 -18.01
N ALA A 16 8.30 21.31 -18.74
CA ALA A 16 7.80 20.01 -19.20
C ALA A 16 8.08 18.84 -18.22
N ALA A 17 8.86 19.08 -17.16
CA ALA A 17 9.28 18.03 -16.23
C ALA A 17 8.33 17.85 -15.03
N SER A 18 7.27 18.64 -14.92
CA SER A 18 6.31 18.59 -13.81
C SER A 18 4.92 18.14 -14.27
N VAL A 19 4.86 17.00 -14.95
CA VAL A 19 3.67 16.13 -14.95
C VAL A 19 3.92 15.03 -13.93
N VAL A 20 3.98 15.41 -12.66
CA VAL A 20 3.92 14.43 -11.57
C VAL A 20 2.52 13.83 -11.61
N GLU A 21 2.47 12.55 -11.96
CA GLU A 21 1.29 11.70 -12.09
C GLU A 21 0.32 11.89 -10.92
N THR A 22 -0.80 12.58 -11.16
CA THR A 22 -1.96 12.59 -10.24
C THR A 22 -2.86 11.37 -10.47
N SER A 23 -2.64 10.63 -11.56
CA SER A 23 -3.38 9.43 -11.95
C SER A 23 -3.40 8.34 -10.87
N ALA A 24 -2.34 8.22 -10.07
CA ALA A 24 -2.26 7.23 -9.00
C ALA A 24 -3.35 7.42 -7.92
N ALA A 25 -3.78 8.66 -7.66
CA ALA A 25 -4.83 8.94 -6.68
C ALA A 25 -6.24 8.73 -7.26
N GLU A 26 -6.44 9.02 -8.55
CA GLU A 26 -7.73 8.88 -9.23
C GLU A 26 -8.09 7.41 -9.49
N GLU A 27 -7.12 6.57 -9.89
CA GLU A 27 -7.35 5.15 -10.17
C GLU A 27 -7.79 4.34 -8.93
N CYS A 28 -7.46 4.85 -7.74
CA CYS A 28 -7.82 4.24 -6.46
C CYS A 28 -9.03 4.92 -5.80
N MET A 29 -9.77 5.82 -6.47
CA MET A 29 -11.05 6.34 -5.96
C MET A 29 -12.18 5.30 -6.05
N ILE A 30 -11.94 4.10 -5.54
CA ILE A 30 -12.84 2.94 -5.57
C ILE A 30 -13.46 2.80 -4.18
N GLY A 31 -14.77 3.05 -4.08
CA GLY A 31 -15.53 2.92 -2.82
C GLY A 31 -15.95 1.49 -2.48
N ASP A 32 -15.81 0.56 -3.43
CA ASP A 32 -16.12 -0.85 -3.24
C ASP A 32 -14.84 -1.66 -2.98
N SER A 33 -14.82 -2.43 -1.89
CA SER A 33 -13.64 -3.18 -1.48
C SER A 33 -13.29 -4.33 -2.43
N ALA A 34 -14.29 -4.96 -3.05
CA ALA A 34 -14.07 -6.06 -3.98
C ALA A 34 -13.46 -5.54 -5.30
N LEU A 35 -13.93 -4.39 -5.78
CA LEU A 35 -13.36 -3.71 -6.94
C LEU A 35 -11.96 -3.17 -6.64
N CYS A 36 -11.69 -2.70 -5.42
CA CYS A 36 -10.35 -2.29 -5.03
C CYS A 36 -9.35 -3.45 -5.07
N LEU A 37 -9.75 -4.63 -4.58
CA LEU A 37 -8.94 -5.85 -4.61
C LEU A 37 -8.62 -6.34 -6.04
N ALA A 38 -9.43 -5.94 -7.02
CA ALA A 38 -9.19 -6.25 -8.42
C ALA A 38 -8.18 -5.31 -9.11
N ASN A 39 -7.85 -4.15 -8.49
CA ASN A 39 -6.82 -3.24 -9.01
C ASN A 39 -5.45 -3.56 -8.35
N PRO A 40 -4.45 -4.05 -9.12
CA PRO A 40 -3.15 -4.43 -8.57
C PRO A 40 -2.30 -3.24 -8.07
N ASN A 41 -2.64 -2.01 -8.46
CA ASN A 41 -1.91 -0.80 -8.05
C ASN A 41 -2.49 -0.16 -6.78
N CYS A 42 -3.63 -0.65 -6.29
CA CYS A 42 -4.30 -0.11 -5.14
C CYS A 42 -4.45 -1.17 -4.04
N HIS A 43 -4.68 -0.70 -2.82
CA HIS A 43 -5.01 -1.54 -1.69
C HIS A 43 -6.20 -1.01 -0.93
N TRP A 44 -6.98 -1.92 -0.37
CA TRP A 44 -8.09 -1.58 0.51
C TRP A 44 -7.58 -1.36 1.94
N ASP A 45 -7.85 -0.18 2.49
CA ASP A 45 -7.67 0.14 3.90
C ASP A 45 -9.03 -0.04 4.61
N GLY A 46 -9.12 -1.10 5.42
CA GLY A 46 -10.34 -1.43 6.16
C GLY A 46 -10.67 -0.43 7.27
N GLU A 47 -9.68 0.26 7.83
CA GLU A 47 -9.87 1.25 8.89
C GLU A 47 -10.43 2.56 8.32
N LYS A 48 -9.86 3.03 7.20
CA LYS A 48 -10.34 4.22 6.49
C LYS A 48 -11.51 3.95 5.56
N ARG A 49 -11.83 2.67 5.32
CA ARG A 49 -12.88 2.19 4.40
C ARG A 49 -12.72 2.79 3.00
N GLY A 50 -11.50 2.73 2.47
CA GLY A 50 -11.16 3.32 1.19
C GLY A 50 -10.07 2.55 0.46
N CYS A 51 -9.96 2.82 -0.83
CA CYS A 51 -8.92 2.28 -1.69
C CYS A 51 -7.81 3.32 -1.87
N TYR A 52 -6.56 2.91 -1.74
CA TYR A 52 -5.41 3.81 -1.70
C TYR A 52 -4.28 3.32 -2.61
N PRO A 53 -3.45 4.23 -3.13
CA PRO A 53 -2.34 3.86 -4.01
C PRO A 53 -1.30 2.99 -3.29
N GLY A 54 -0.69 2.09 -4.05
CA GLY A 54 0.38 1.21 -3.58
C GLY A 54 -0.11 -0.20 -3.24
N SER A 55 0.85 -1.13 -3.15
CA SER A 55 0.57 -2.52 -2.83
C SER A 55 -0.01 -2.66 -1.42
N ALA A 56 -0.88 -3.65 -1.24
CA ALA A 56 -1.37 -4.01 0.09
C ALA A 56 -0.19 -4.30 1.02
N GLN A 57 -0.23 -3.72 2.22
CA GLN A 57 0.71 -4.08 3.27
C GLN A 57 0.52 -5.56 3.58
N HIS A 58 1.63 -6.28 3.76
CA HIS A 58 1.56 -7.67 4.19
C HIS A 58 0.87 -7.72 5.55
N GLN A 59 -0.28 -8.39 5.60
CA GLN A 59 -0.97 -8.69 6.85
C GLN A 59 -0.74 -10.16 7.16
N ASP A 60 -0.15 -10.43 8.31
CA ASP A 60 -0.03 -11.80 8.81
C ASP A 60 -1.43 -12.27 9.21
N ALA A 61 -1.94 -13.30 8.54
CA ALA A 61 -3.27 -13.84 8.81
C ALA A 61 -3.41 -14.30 10.27
N CYS A 62 -2.31 -14.71 10.92
CA CYS A 62 -2.30 -15.11 12.31
C CYS A 62 -2.51 -13.94 13.27
N ALA A 63 -2.22 -12.70 12.86
CA ALA A 63 -2.34 -11.52 13.73
C ALA A 63 -3.78 -11.28 14.21
N VAL A 64 -4.79 -11.81 13.51
CA VAL A 64 -6.20 -11.75 13.94
C VAL A 64 -6.46 -12.54 15.22
N HIS A 65 -5.66 -13.56 15.51
CA HIS A 65 -5.76 -14.40 16.69
C HIS A 65 -4.99 -13.79 17.87
N GLY A 66 -5.08 -12.47 18.08
CA GLY A 66 -4.26 -11.70 19.03
C GLY A 66 -4.26 -12.17 20.50
N ASP A 67 -5.01 -13.22 20.83
CA ASP A 67 -4.92 -13.96 22.08
C ASP A 67 -3.93 -15.14 22.00
N GLN A 68 -3.02 -15.19 22.97
CA GLN A 68 -2.01 -16.25 23.08
C GLN A 68 -2.62 -17.66 23.17
N THR A 69 -3.76 -17.80 23.85
CA THR A 69 -4.40 -19.11 24.07
C THR A 69 -4.92 -19.69 22.76
N ILE A 70 -5.52 -18.86 21.91
CA ILE A 70 -5.98 -19.26 20.57
C ILE A 70 -4.78 -19.56 19.68
N CYS A 71 -3.77 -18.70 19.70
CA CYS A 71 -2.59 -18.83 18.87
C CYS A 71 -1.77 -20.10 19.15
N ASP A 72 -1.60 -20.44 20.42
CA ASP A 72 -0.81 -21.59 20.86
C ASP A 72 -1.65 -22.89 20.90
N GLY A 73 -2.94 -22.75 21.20
CA GLY A 73 -3.86 -23.88 21.38
C GLY A 73 -4.27 -24.56 20.09
N ASP A 74 -4.33 -23.84 18.97
CA ASP A 74 -4.71 -24.42 17.68
C ASP A 74 -3.49 -24.62 16.76
N THR A 75 -2.94 -25.84 16.84
CA THR A 75 -1.78 -26.24 16.04
C THR A 75 -2.09 -26.39 14.54
N THR A 76 -3.36 -26.37 14.13
CA THR A 76 -3.78 -26.53 12.72
C THR A 76 -3.74 -25.23 11.94
N LEU A 77 -3.75 -24.07 12.62
CA LEU A 77 -3.73 -22.75 11.99
C LEU A 77 -2.38 -22.40 11.33
N GLY A 78 -1.31 -23.15 11.62
CA GLY A 78 0.03 -22.81 11.16
C GLY A 78 0.60 -21.54 11.81
N CYS A 79 -0.01 -21.08 12.89
CA CYS A 79 0.37 -19.87 13.64
C CYS A 79 1.16 -20.22 14.91
N LYS A 80 2.01 -19.31 15.37
CA LYS A 80 2.80 -19.42 16.60
C LYS A 80 2.80 -18.11 17.36
N TRP A 81 2.74 -18.22 18.68
CA TRP A 81 2.85 -17.06 19.55
C TRP A 81 4.28 -16.52 19.61
N SER A 82 4.40 -15.22 19.36
CA SER A 82 5.64 -14.46 19.54
C SER A 82 5.64 -13.83 20.94
N ALA A 83 6.40 -14.40 21.87
CA ALA A 83 6.45 -13.88 23.23
C ALA A 83 7.05 -12.46 23.32
N GLU A 84 8.02 -12.16 22.43
CA GLU A 84 8.70 -10.87 22.35
C GLU A 84 7.78 -9.77 21.81
N ALA A 85 7.10 -10.04 20.70
CA ALA A 85 6.22 -9.09 20.05
C ALA A 85 4.77 -9.11 20.59
N LYS A 86 4.45 -10.08 21.46
CA LYS A 86 3.11 -10.32 22.04
C LYS A 86 2.01 -10.36 20.97
N VAL A 87 2.29 -11.08 19.89
CA VAL A 87 1.43 -11.21 18.72
C VAL A 87 1.49 -12.64 18.22
N CYS A 88 0.40 -13.09 17.62
CA CYS A 88 0.35 -14.35 16.91
C CYS A 88 0.86 -14.15 15.47
N GLU A 89 1.90 -14.89 15.08
CA GLU A 89 2.52 -14.78 13.75
C GLU A 89 2.52 -16.14 13.02
N THR A 90 2.63 -16.12 11.70
CA THR A 90 2.75 -17.33 10.88
C THR A 90 4.05 -18.07 11.24
N LYS A 91 3.97 -19.40 11.41
CA LYS A 91 5.17 -20.23 11.68
C LYS A 91 6.14 -20.12 10.50
N LYS A 92 7.34 -19.60 10.76
CA LYS A 92 8.46 -19.69 9.83
C LYS A 92 9.03 -21.11 9.88
N ASN A 93 9.14 -21.73 8.72
CA ASN A 93 9.57 -23.11 8.54
C ASN A 93 11.10 -23.27 8.60
#